data_AF-A0A821JVY2-F1
#
_entry.id   AF-A0A821JVY2-F1
#
_cell.length_a   1.000
_cell.length_b   1.000
_cell.length_c   1.000
_cell.angle_alpha   90.00
_cell.angle_beta   90.00
_cell.angle_gamma   90.00
#
_symmetry.space_group_name_H-M   'P 1'
#
loop_
_entity.id
_entity.type
_entity.pdbx_description
1 polymer ?
#
loop_
_entity_poly.entity_id
_entity_poly.type
_entity_poly.pdbx_seq_one_letter_code
_entity_poly.pdbx_strand_id
1 'polypeptide(L)'
;MTIYVRQPFNILFMQIPDGNYYLTVLRESSIPSESIRTTISSKNRCYPVFDLFNDTFRQYEYLRQVKYCSLLCRQDPQLMCFYDKYYMCICDSYRFSNCFEFSNTMKYDCSANNVCYNDGRCFLNNETCSTTFMLLITIAAYNRFKVELKQSFMQQFQLKLKKHKDIIITPSILLILGLTRLISSFTLGCMESPRQYWLYLIGYFAAFVSSILTLFVFVLPSKIYRSELNKTVQQWT
;
A
#
# COMPACT_ATOMS: atom_id res chain seq x y z
N MET A 1 5.68 6.14 -7.14
CA MET A 1 5.77 5.61 -5.76
C MET A 1 4.57 6.12 -4.99
N THR A 2 3.95 5.31 -4.13
CA THR A 2 2.78 5.75 -3.35
C THR A 2 3.10 5.62 -1.88
N ILE A 3 3.07 6.74 -1.16
CA ILE A 3 3.40 6.79 0.25
C ILE A 3 2.12 7.12 1.01
N TYR A 4 1.86 6.39 2.08
CA TYR A 4 0.79 6.68 3.01
C TYR A 4 1.38 7.33 4.25
N VAL A 5 0.91 8.53 4.59
CA VAL A 5 1.34 9.26 5.78
C VAL A 5 0.09 9.65 6.56
N ARG A 6 0.06 9.28 7.83
CA ARG A 6 -1.09 9.51 8.72
C ARG A 6 -1.09 10.91 9.35
N GLN A 7 0.10 11.41 9.68
CA GLN A 7 0.30 12.72 10.30
C GLN A 7 0.36 13.84 9.25
N PRO A 8 -0.11 15.05 9.58
CA PRO A 8 0.02 16.22 8.71
C PRO A 8 1.50 16.61 8.55
N PHE A 9 1.92 16.88 7.32
CA PHE A 9 3.27 17.37 7.02
C PHE A 9 3.24 18.32 5.81
N ASN A 10 4.30 19.13 5.69
CA ASN A 10 4.41 20.15 4.64
C ASN A 10 5.50 19.80 3.63
N ILE A 11 6.57 19.16 4.10
CA ILE A 11 7.77 18.91 3.31
C ILE A 11 8.13 17.42 3.42
N LEU A 12 8.36 16.77 2.27
CA LEU A 12 8.82 15.38 2.20
C LEU A 12 10.10 15.27 1.37
N PHE A 13 11.16 14.86 2.05
CA PHE A 13 12.40 14.42 1.42
C PHE A 13 12.46 12.90 1.34
N MET A 14 13.09 12.42 0.29
CA MET A 14 13.37 11.00 0.11
C MET A 14 14.85 10.79 -0.11
N GLN A 15 15.41 9.82 0.61
CA GLN A 15 16.79 9.39 0.42
C GLN A 15 16.83 8.07 -0.37
N ILE A 16 17.60 8.09 -1.46
CA ILE A 16 17.90 6.92 -2.30
C ILE A 16 19.17 6.23 -1.78
N PRO A 17 19.38 4.91 -1.99
CA PRO A 17 20.55 4.18 -1.50
C PRO A 17 21.92 4.82 -1.82
N ASP A 18 22.01 5.58 -2.91
CA ASP A 18 23.23 6.28 -3.32
C ASP A 18 23.56 7.51 -2.43
N GLY A 19 22.78 7.75 -1.38
CA GLY A 19 22.94 8.88 -0.45
C GLY A 19 22.30 10.18 -0.92
N ASN A 20 21.82 10.25 -2.17
CA ASN A 20 21.18 11.42 -2.75
C ASN A 20 19.77 11.67 -2.17
N TYR A 21 19.46 12.94 -1.95
CA TYR A 21 18.16 13.40 -1.48
C TYR A 21 17.30 13.97 -2.61
N TYR A 22 15.99 13.79 -2.50
CA TYR A 22 15.01 14.27 -3.47
C TYR A 22 13.85 14.95 -2.75
N LEU A 23 13.49 16.15 -3.18
CA LEU A 23 12.29 16.86 -2.71
C LEU A 23 11.07 16.32 -3.46
N THR A 24 10.19 15.62 -2.75
CA THR A 24 9.06 14.91 -3.39
C THR A 24 7.71 15.55 -3.13
N VAL A 25 7.56 16.26 -2.02
CA VAL A 25 6.34 17.02 -1.67
C VAL A 25 6.75 18.33 -1.01
N LEU A 26 6.16 19.43 -1.48
CA LEU A 26 6.21 20.74 -0.87
C LEU A 26 4.78 21.31 -0.90
N ARG A 27 4.19 21.56 0.28
CA ARG A 27 2.81 22.04 0.42
C ARG A 27 2.70 23.12 1.49
N GLU A 28 1.86 24.11 1.21
CA GLU A 28 1.56 25.20 2.15
C GLU A 28 0.60 24.74 3.26
N SER A 29 -0.42 23.92 2.93
CA SER A 29 -1.39 23.38 3.88
C SER A 29 -1.13 21.90 4.18
N SER A 30 -1.06 21.53 5.46
CA SER A 30 -0.87 20.15 5.88
C SER A 30 -2.22 19.41 5.94
N ILE A 31 -2.43 18.51 4.98
CA ILE A 31 -3.66 17.71 4.89
C ILE A 31 -3.43 16.41 5.66
N PRO A 32 -4.30 16.03 6.61
CA PRO A 32 -4.17 14.77 7.34
C PRO A 32 -4.51 13.57 6.45
N SER A 33 -3.71 12.50 6.57
CA SER A 33 -4.03 11.15 6.07
C SER A 33 -4.36 11.03 4.57
N GLU A 34 -3.40 11.37 3.70
CA GLU A 34 -3.56 11.24 2.24
C GLU A 34 -2.59 10.21 1.64
N SER A 35 -3.04 9.43 0.65
CA SER A 35 -2.16 8.60 -0.17
C SER A 35 -1.52 9.45 -1.25
N ILE A 36 -0.23 9.75 -1.11
CA ILE A 36 0.45 10.65 -2.03
C ILE A 36 1.17 9.82 -3.07
N ARG A 37 0.77 10.01 -4.33
CA ARG A 37 1.50 9.49 -5.50
C ARG A 37 2.58 10.49 -5.87
N THR A 38 3.84 10.13 -5.64
CA THR A 38 5.00 10.93 -6.07
C THR A 38 5.82 10.15 -7.08
N THR A 39 6.37 10.86 -8.05
CA THR A 39 7.35 10.33 -9.00
C THR A 39 8.70 10.96 -8.69
N ILE A 40 9.70 10.12 -8.44
CA ILE A 40 11.08 10.56 -8.31
C ILE A 40 11.55 10.97 -9.72
N SER A 41 11.87 12.25 -9.89
CA SER A 41 12.43 12.79 -11.12
C SER A 41 13.80 13.39 -10.82
N SER A 42 14.70 13.38 -11.81
CA SER A 42 16.01 14.04 -11.70
C SER A 42 15.89 15.53 -11.39
N LYS A 43 14.81 16.18 -11.85
CA LYS A 43 14.51 17.60 -11.56
C LYS A 43 14.26 17.88 -10.08
N ASN A 44 13.92 16.85 -9.31
CA ASN A 44 13.59 16.95 -7.89
C ASN A 44 14.79 16.61 -7.00
N ARG A 45 15.97 16.36 -7.58
CA ARG A 45 17.18 16.03 -6.84
C ARG A 45 17.68 17.26 -6.10
N CYS A 46 17.99 17.08 -4.82
CA CYS A 46 18.71 18.07 -4.04
C CYS A 46 20.20 17.82 -4.18
N TYR A 47 20.96 18.90 -4.38
CA TYR A 47 22.41 18.82 -4.59
C TYR A 47 23.18 19.25 -3.35
N PRO A 48 24.36 18.66 -3.09
CA PRO A 48 25.29 19.20 -2.12
C PRO A 48 25.67 20.64 -2.48
N VAL A 49 25.68 21.54 -1.50
CA VAL A 49 26.09 22.94 -1.71
C VAL A 49 27.47 23.04 -2.37
N PHE A 50 28.38 22.14 -2.00
CA PHE A 50 29.74 22.10 -2.55
C PHE A 50 29.81 21.82 -4.06
N ASP A 51 28.78 21.17 -4.62
CA ASP A 51 28.70 20.84 -6.04
C ASP A 51 28.10 22.01 -6.85
N LEU A 52 27.45 22.96 -6.19
CA LEU A 52 26.77 24.09 -6.82
C LEU A 52 27.64 25.35 -6.94
N PHE A 53 28.73 25.42 -6.18
CA PHE A 53 29.64 26.56 -6.17
C PHE A 53 30.98 26.23 -6.85
N ASN A 54 31.61 27.25 -7.44
CA ASN A 54 32.98 27.17 -7.96
C ASN A 54 34.00 26.93 -6.84
N ASP A 55 35.17 26.39 -7.20
CA ASP A 55 36.23 26.01 -6.24
C ASP A 55 36.69 27.15 -5.31
N THR A 56 36.63 28.40 -5.77
CA THR A 56 36.97 29.59 -4.97
C THR A 56 36.05 29.79 -3.77
N PHE A 57 34.79 29.36 -3.86
CA PHE A 57 33.83 29.48 -2.75
C PHE A 57 34.14 28.53 -1.60
N ARG A 58 34.80 27.40 -1.86
CA ARG A 58 35.19 26.44 -0.81
C ARG A 58 36.19 27.03 0.17
N GLN A 59 36.92 28.06 -0.24
CA GLN A 59 37.93 28.74 0.57
C GLN A 59 37.34 29.84 1.46
N TYR A 60 36.07 30.23 1.26
CA TYR A 60 35.43 31.22 2.12
C TYR A 60 35.06 30.67 3.49
N GLU A 61 35.08 31.54 4.50
CA GLU A 61 34.54 31.24 5.82
C GLU A 61 33.04 30.92 5.76
N TYR A 62 32.59 30.07 6.68
CA TYR A 62 31.23 29.54 6.72
C TYR A 62 30.14 30.64 6.68
N LEU A 63 30.30 31.71 7.46
CA LEU A 63 29.33 32.82 7.47
C LEU A 63 29.21 33.50 6.11
N ARG A 64 30.31 33.58 5.36
CA ARG A 64 30.32 34.12 4.01
C ARG A 64 29.64 33.15 3.05
N GLN A 65 29.86 31.85 3.18
CA GLN A 65 29.18 30.82 2.38
C GLN A 65 27.65 30.88 2.54
N VAL A 66 27.13 30.97 3.77
CA VAL A 66 25.69 31.06 4.06
C VAL A 66 25.05 32.26 3.34
N LYS A 67 25.74 33.41 3.29
CA LYS A 67 25.26 34.59 2.55
C LYS A 67 25.06 34.30 1.06
N TYR A 68 25.97 33.55 0.45
CA TYR A 68 25.89 33.21 -0.97
C TYR A 68 24.91 32.07 -1.27
N CYS A 69 24.63 31.18 -0.32
CA CYS A 69 23.60 30.15 -0.48
C CYS A 69 22.23 30.73 -0.86
N SER A 70 21.91 31.93 -0.35
CA SER A 70 20.68 32.65 -0.71
C SER A 70 20.58 33.04 -2.18
N LEU A 71 21.70 33.11 -2.90
CA LEU A 71 21.76 33.48 -4.32
C LEU A 71 21.60 32.26 -5.26
N LEU A 72 21.84 31.04 -4.77
CA LEU A 72 21.78 29.81 -5.59
C LEU A 72 20.41 29.65 -6.26
N CYS A 73 19.34 29.84 -5.50
CA CYS A 73 17.97 29.78 -6.02
C CYS A 73 17.72 30.83 -7.10
N ARG A 74 18.30 32.02 -6.99
CA ARG A 74 18.12 33.07 -7.99
C ARG A 74 18.91 32.79 -9.27
N GLN A 75 20.07 32.15 -9.15
CA GLN A 75 20.99 31.93 -10.25
C GLN A 75 20.63 30.72 -11.12
N ASP A 76 20.12 29.64 -10.53
CA ASP A 76 19.62 28.48 -11.26
C ASP A 76 18.12 28.32 -11.01
N PRO A 77 17.24 28.70 -11.97
CA PRO A 77 15.79 28.58 -11.82
C PRO A 77 15.28 27.13 -11.70
N GLN A 78 16.06 26.14 -12.15
CA GLN A 78 15.68 24.73 -12.10
C GLN A 78 16.02 24.08 -10.75
N LEU A 79 16.88 24.72 -9.95
CA LEU A 79 17.23 24.26 -8.62
C LEU A 79 16.01 24.37 -7.70
N MET A 80 15.59 23.23 -7.15
CA MET A 80 14.46 23.14 -6.21
C MET A 80 14.93 23.08 -4.75
N CYS A 81 16.06 22.43 -4.50
CA CYS A 81 16.59 22.22 -3.16
C CYS A 81 18.10 21.93 -3.20
N PHE A 82 18.77 22.19 -2.08
CA PHE A 82 20.18 21.89 -1.87
C PHE A 82 20.44 21.64 -0.39
N TYR A 83 21.59 21.07 -0.05
CA TYR A 83 21.90 20.74 1.35
C TYR A 83 23.40 20.81 1.64
N ASP A 84 23.75 21.08 2.89
CA ASP A 84 25.10 20.94 3.42
C ASP A 84 25.11 19.88 4.54
N LYS A 85 26.09 19.96 5.45
CA LYS A 85 26.22 19.02 6.57
C LYS A 85 25.16 19.20 7.66
N TYR A 86 24.63 20.41 7.81
CA TYR A 86 23.79 20.82 8.94
C TYR A 86 22.44 21.41 8.51
N TYR A 87 22.27 21.76 7.25
CA TYR A 87 21.08 22.43 6.74
C TYR A 87 20.63 21.80 5.43
N MET A 88 19.31 21.69 5.30
CA MET A 88 18.64 21.46 4.03
C MET A 88 17.88 22.73 3.67
N CYS A 89 17.92 23.08 2.40
CA CYS A 89 17.35 24.31 1.87
C CYS A 89 16.42 24.04 0.69
N ILE A 90 15.33 24.79 0.62
CA ILE A 90 14.34 24.73 -0.45
C ILE A 90 14.27 26.10 -1.13
N CYS A 91 14.22 26.11 -2.46
CA CYS A 91 13.95 27.32 -3.22
C CYS A 91 12.45 27.53 -3.32
N ASP A 92 11.95 28.65 -2.79
CA ASP A 92 10.53 28.98 -2.85
C ASP A 92 10.11 29.55 -4.22
N SER A 93 8.83 29.92 -4.34
CA SER A 93 8.27 30.54 -5.54
C SER A 93 8.91 31.89 -5.88
N TYR A 94 9.40 32.62 -4.88
CA TYR A 94 10.11 33.89 -5.04
C TYR A 94 11.61 33.72 -5.26
N ARG A 95 12.10 32.48 -5.37
CA ARG A 95 13.51 32.12 -5.52
C ARG A 95 14.38 32.56 -4.33
N PHE A 96 13.81 32.59 -3.13
CA PHE A 96 14.56 32.64 -1.88
C PHE A 96 14.85 31.23 -1.37
N SER A 97 16.00 31.07 -0.72
CA SER A 97 16.35 29.81 -0.05
C SER A 97 15.80 29.80 1.37
N ASN A 98 14.89 28.88 1.65
CA ASN A 98 14.40 28.60 2.99
C ASN A 98 15.15 27.38 3.54
N CYS A 99 16.08 27.65 4.47
CA CYS A 99 16.94 26.64 5.08
C CYS A 99 16.46 26.29 6.48
N PHE A 100 16.54 25.01 6.83
CA PHE A 100 16.22 24.48 8.15
C PHE A 100 17.30 23.51 8.57
N GLU A 101 17.53 23.43 9.88
CA GLU A 101 18.55 22.55 10.43
C GLU A 101 18.17 21.09 10.16
N PHE A 102 19.14 20.34 9.66
CA PHE A 102 19.03 18.96 9.25
C PHE A 102 20.29 18.25 9.70
N SER A 103 20.13 17.34 10.66
CA SER A 103 21.19 16.42 11.05
C SER A 103 20.69 15.00 10.90
N ASN A 104 21.47 14.17 10.20
CA ASN A 104 21.20 12.73 10.11
C ASN A 104 21.14 12.05 11.49
N THR A 105 21.68 12.65 12.55
CA THR A 105 21.72 12.06 13.90
C THR A 105 20.67 12.61 14.86
N MET A 106 20.04 13.75 14.57
CA MET A 106 19.06 14.36 15.46
C MET A 106 17.72 13.62 15.41
N LYS A 107 17.21 13.22 16.58
CA LYS A 107 15.87 12.69 16.82
C LYS A 107 15.21 13.60 17.86
N TYR A 108 14.25 14.43 17.46
CA TYR A 108 13.50 15.24 18.41
C TYR A 108 12.33 14.43 18.92
N ASP A 109 12.26 14.15 20.23
CA ASP A 109 11.17 13.41 20.87
C ASP A 109 10.13 14.37 21.49
N CYS A 110 9.09 14.77 20.75
CA CYS A 110 7.98 15.52 21.37
C CYS A 110 7.20 14.52 22.22
N SER A 111 7.26 14.70 23.55
CA SER A 111 6.69 13.78 24.53
C SER A 111 5.26 13.36 24.16
N ALA A 112 5.14 12.04 24.00
CA ALA A 112 3.94 11.19 23.91
C ALA A 112 3.34 10.86 22.54
N ASN A 113 3.77 11.39 21.38
CA ASN A 113 3.19 10.94 20.10
C ASN A 113 4.07 11.11 18.85
N ASN A 114 5.36 10.85 18.98
CA ASN A 114 6.25 10.72 17.84
C ASN A 114 6.07 9.40 17.11
N VAL A 115 4.96 9.30 16.38
CA VAL A 115 4.71 8.16 15.52
C VAL A 115 5.04 8.51 14.08
N CYS A 116 6.33 8.70 13.83
CA CYS A 116 6.89 8.55 12.51
C CYS A 116 6.79 7.06 12.16
N TYR A 117 5.67 6.68 11.57
CA TYR A 117 5.47 5.31 11.12
C TYR A 117 6.47 4.98 10.01
N ASN A 118 6.86 3.70 9.91
CA ASN A 118 7.68 3.13 8.83
C ASN A 118 9.18 3.47 8.88
N ASP A 119 9.84 3.43 10.04
CA ASP A 119 11.28 3.74 10.19
C ASP A 119 11.71 5.12 9.63
N GLY A 120 10.74 6.00 9.32
CA GLY A 120 10.97 7.36 8.85
C GLY A 120 11.52 8.23 9.98
N ARG A 121 12.39 9.19 9.63
CA ARG A 121 12.85 10.20 10.61
C ARG A 121 12.06 11.47 10.35
N CYS A 122 11.24 11.88 11.31
CA CYS A 122 10.62 13.21 11.26
C CYS A 122 11.58 14.22 11.85
N PHE A 123 11.63 15.39 11.23
CA PHE A 123 12.42 16.52 11.68
C PHE A 123 11.48 17.68 11.98
N LEU A 124 11.72 18.34 13.11
CA LEU A 124 11.00 19.52 13.56
C LEU A 124 11.98 20.70 13.58
N ASN A 125 11.51 21.87 13.17
CA ASN A 125 12.33 23.09 13.08
C ASN A 125 12.48 23.84 14.42
N ASN A 126 11.95 23.31 15.55
CA ASN A 126 11.93 24.00 16.85
C ASN A 126 11.71 23.01 18.03
N GLU A 127 12.29 23.31 19.20
CA GLU A 127 12.10 22.62 20.49
C GLU A 127 10.67 22.77 21.04
N THR A 128 9.99 23.87 20.69
CA THR A 128 8.54 24.01 20.87
C THR A 128 7.86 23.46 19.62
N CYS A 129 7.11 22.38 19.76
CA CYS A 129 6.53 21.57 18.67
C CYS A 129 5.80 22.49 17.64
N SER A 130 6.50 22.81 16.54
CA SER A 130 6.08 23.78 15.50
C SER A 130 5.08 23.15 14.53
N THR A 131 4.24 23.98 13.89
CA THR A 131 3.15 23.56 12.99
C THR A 131 3.61 22.98 11.65
N THR A 132 4.87 23.22 11.26
CA THR A 132 5.49 22.69 10.04
C THR A 132 6.29 21.42 10.33
N PHE A 133 5.81 20.29 9.81
CA PHE A 133 6.46 18.99 9.95
C PHE A 133 7.21 18.61 8.67
N MET A 134 8.44 18.10 8.85
CA MET A 134 9.25 17.55 7.78
C MET A 134 9.40 16.05 7.95
N LEU A 135 9.26 15.32 6.85
CA LEU A 135 9.39 13.87 6.83
C LEU A 135 10.55 13.46 5.92
N LEU A 136 11.43 12.57 6.40
CA LEU A 136 12.44 11.91 5.59
C LEU A 136 12.16 10.40 5.54
N ILE A 137 11.92 9.88 4.34
CA ILE A 137 11.75 8.44 4.10
C ILE A 137 12.95 7.91 3.32
N THR A 138 13.53 6.83 3.80
CA THR A 138 14.52 6.06 3.03
C THR A 138 13.82 5.01 2.17
N ILE A 139 14.41 4.66 1.03
CA ILE A 139 13.84 3.58 0.18
C ILE A 139 13.77 2.24 0.93
N ALA A 140 14.73 1.94 1.80
CA ALA A 140 14.72 0.72 2.61
C ALA A 140 13.50 0.69 3.55
N ALA A 141 13.24 1.79 4.24
CA ALA A 141 12.07 1.97 5.10
C ALA A 141 10.74 1.84 4.32
N TYR A 142 10.65 2.46 3.15
CA TYR A 142 9.48 2.33 2.28
C TYR A 142 9.25 0.88 1.82
N ASN A 143 10.31 0.17 1.44
CA ASN A 143 10.18 -1.20 0.98
C ASN A 143 9.70 -2.13 2.09
N ARG A 144 10.18 -1.94 3.32
CA ARG A 144 9.68 -2.67 4.50
C ARG A 144 8.19 -2.43 4.71
N PHE A 145 7.76 -1.18 4.70
CA PHE A 145 6.34 -0.84 4.82
C PHE A 145 5.48 -1.50 3.74
N LYS A 146 5.93 -1.48 2.48
CA LYS A 146 5.22 -2.13 1.38
C LYS A 146 5.06 -3.63 1.61
N VAL A 147 6.08 -4.29 2.18
CA VAL A 147 6.04 -5.72 2.52
C VAL A 147 5.06 -5.98 3.67
N GLU A 148 5.11 -5.20 4.75
CA GLU A 148 4.21 -5.32 5.90
C GLU A 148 2.74 -5.10 5.50
N LEU A 149 2.47 -4.12 4.65
CA LEU A 149 1.13 -3.81 4.19
C LEU A 149 0.58 -4.93 3.30
N LYS A 150 1.43 -5.52 2.43
CA LYS A 150 1.07 -6.72 1.66
C LYS A 150 0.79 -7.91 2.58
N GLN A 151 1.59 -8.09 3.62
CA GLN A 151 1.41 -9.18 4.58
C GLN A 151 0.11 -9.02 5.38
N SER A 152 -0.18 -7.83 5.89
CA SER A 152 -1.43 -7.51 6.59
C SER A 152 -2.66 -7.66 5.70
N PHE A 153 -2.58 -7.20 4.45
CA PHE A 153 -3.65 -7.39 3.47
C PHE A 153 -3.93 -8.88 3.22
N MET A 154 -2.88 -9.69 3.02
CA MET A 154 -3.04 -11.13 2.80
C MET A 154 -3.65 -11.81 4.04
N GLN A 155 -3.29 -11.41 5.25
CA GLN A 155 -3.91 -11.91 6.49
C GLN A 155 -5.42 -11.59 6.54
N GLN A 156 -5.81 -10.35 6.24
CA GLN A 156 -7.22 -9.92 6.21
C GLN A 156 -8.02 -10.64 5.12
N PHE A 157 -7.42 -10.84 3.95
CA PHE A 157 -8.02 -11.58 2.84
C PHE A 157 -8.26 -13.05 3.20
N GLN A 158 -7.26 -13.72 3.81
CA GLN A 158 -7.39 -15.08 4.31
C GLN A 158 -8.50 -15.21 5.36
N LEU A 159 -8.64 -14.23 6.26
CA LEU A 159 -9.64 -14.25 7.32
C LEU A 159 -11.07 -14.07 6.77
N LYS A 160 -11.25 -13.17 5.80
CA LYS A 160 -12.53 -13.03 5.06
C LYS A 160 -12.88 -14.27 4.25
N LEU A 161 -11.92 -14.86 3.55
CA LEU A 161 -12.12 -16.11 2.81
C LEU A 161 -12.45 -17.28 3.74
N LYS A 162 -11.76 -17.42 4.87
CA LYS A 162 -12.03 -18.47 5.86
C LYS A 162 -13.42 -18.31 6.48
N LYS A 163 -13.86 -17.06 6.73
CA LYS A 163 -15.20 -16.75 7.26
C LYS A 163 -16.32 -17.05 6.26
N HIS A 164 -16.07 -16.86 4.97
CA HIS A 164 -17.07 -17.05 3.90
C HIS A 164 -16.77 -18.27 3.00
N LYS A 165 -15.96 -19.21 3.48
CA LYS A 165 -15.50 -20.39 2.72
C LYS A 165 -16.69 -21.21 2.18
N ASP A 166 -17.74 -21.36 2.98
CA ASP A 166 -18.94 -22.11 2.61
C ASP A 166 -19.76 -21.43 1.50
N ILE A 167 -19.66 -20.10 1.37
CA ILE A 167 -20.35 -19.31 0.34
C ILE A 167 -19.71 -19.50 -1.04
N ILE A 168 -18.43 -19.88 -1.12
CA ILE A 168 -17.71 -20.08 -2.40
C ILE A 168 -17.70 -21.56 -2.82
N ILE A 169 -17.60 -22.47 -1.85
CA ILE A 169 -17.65 -23.91 -2.11
C ILE A 169 -19.01 -24.32 -2.70
N THR A 170 -20.09 -23.73 -2.19
CA THR A 170 -21.47 -24.03 -2.60
C THR A 170 -21.75 -23.80 -4.09
N PRO A 171 -21.55 -22.58 -4.64
CA PRO A 171 -21.77 -22.32 -6.06
C PRO A 171 -20.78 -23.09 -6.95
N SER A 172 -19.56 -23.35 -6.49
CA SER A 172 -18.56 -24.10 -7.27
C SER A 172 -18.98 -25.57 -7.45
N ILE A 173 -19.49 -26.20 -6.39
CA ILE A 173 -20.02 -27.57 -6.42
C ILE A 173 -21.26 -27.63 -7.33
N LEU A 174 -22.18 -26.67 -7.22
CA LEU A 174 -23.38 -26.60 -8.06
C LEU A 174 -23.04 -26.43 -9.55
N LEU A 175 -22.00 -25.66 -9.87
CA LEU A 175 -21.55 -25.44 -11.25
C LEU A 175 -20.96 -26.73 -11.85
N ILE A 176 -20.16 -27.47 -11.08
CA ILE A 176 -19.62 -28.78 -11.50
C ILE A 176 -20.74 -29.81 -11.69
N LEU A 177 -21.66 -29.93 -10.73
CA LEU A 177 -22.80 -30.84 -10.81
C LEU A 177 -23.74 -30.52 -11.98
N GLY A 178 -23.94 -29.23 -12.28
CA GLY A 178 -24.72 -28.77 -13.43
C GLY A 178 -24.06 -29.09 -14.77
N LEU A 179 -22.73 -28.93 -14.87
CA LEU A 179 -21.98 -29.26 -16.08
C LEU A 179 -22.06 -30.76 -16.42
N THR A 180 -21.96 -31.64 -15.42
CA THR A 180 -22.09 -33.09 -15.63
C THR A 180 -23.45 -33.45 -16.24
N ARG A 181 -24.53 -32.78 -15.82
CA ARG A 181 -25.88 -33.01 -16.38
C ARG A 181 -26.02 -32.54 -17.82
N LEU A 182 -25.45 -31.37 -18.12
CA LEU A 182 -25.47 -30.85 -19.49
C LEU A 182 -24.72 -31.82 -20.42
N ILE A 183 -23.54 -32.28 -20.03
CA ILE A 183 -22.76 -33.24 -20.81
C ILE A 183 -23.56 -34.53 -21.05
N SER A 184 -24.18 -35.11 -20.02
CA SER A 184 -25.01 -36.33 -20.18
C SER A 184 -26.26 -36.11 -21.03
N SER A 185 -26.91 -34.95 -20.93
CA SER A 185 -28.10 -34.62 -21.72
C SER A 185 -27.77 -34.46 -23.20
N PHE A 186 -26.61 -33.85 -23.53
CA PHE A 186 -26.17 -33.68 -24.91
C PHE A 186 -25.65 -34.98 -25.53
N THR A 187 -25.01 -35.87 -24.77
CA THR A 187 -24.55 -37.17 -25.30
C THR A 187 -25.70 -38.16 -25.53
N LEU A 188 -26.73 -38.16 -24.69
CA LEU A 188 -27.91 -39.02 -24.84
C LEU A 188 -28.80 -38.63 -26.02
N GLY A 189 -28.95 -37.33 -26.29
CA GLY A 189 -29.76 -36.83 -27.42
C GLY A 189 -29.13 -37.06 -28.81
N CYS A 190 -27.82 -37.32 -28.86
CA CYS A 190 -27.05 -37.46 -30.11
C CYS A 190 -26.72 -38.93 -30.45
N MET A 191 -27.44 -39.92 -29.92
CA MET A 191 -27.03 -41.32 -29.99
C MET A 191 -27.81 -42.13 -31.04
N GLU A 192 -27.12 -42.56 -32.09
CA GLU A 192 -27.69 -43.35 -33.21
C GLU A 192 -27.52 -44.88 -33.06
N SER A 193 -26.86 -45.38 -32.00
CA SER A 193 -26.46 -46.81 -31.91
C SER A 193 -26.79 -47.49 -30.57
N PRO A 194 -27.51 -48.64 -30.56
CA PRO A 194 -27.98 -49.32 -29.35
C PRO A 194 -26.93 -50.20 -28.64
N ARG A 195 -25.66 -50.19 -29.07
CA ARG A 195 -24.69 -51.25 -28.71
C ARG A 195 -24.08 -51.14 -27.30
N GLN A 196 -24.26 -50.05 -26.56
CA GLN A 196 -23.67 -49.83 -25.22
C GLN A 196 -24.65 -49.23 -24.20
N TYR A 197 -25.93 -49.61 -24.24
CA TYR A 197 -27.00 -48.99 -23.43
C TYR A 197 -26.73 -48.98 -21.91
N TRP A 198 -26.02 -49.97 -21.37
CA TRP A 198 -25.71 -50.06 -19.94
C TRP A 198 -24.86 -48.89 -19.40
N LEU A 199 -23.86 -48.43 -20.17
CA LEU A 199 -23.01 -47.31 -19.75
C LEU A 199 -23.81 -46.01 -19.66
N TYR A 200 -24.79 -45.84 -20.56
CA TYR A 200 -25.69 -44.70 -20.56
C TYR A 200 -26.71 -44.76 -19.43
N LEU A 201 -27.24 -45.95 -19.13
CA LEU A 201 -28.15 -46.15 -18.01
C LEU A 201 -27.45 -45.83 -16.68
N ILE A 202 -26.20 -46.25 -16.51
CA ILE A 202 -25.38 -45.91 -15.34
C ILE A 202 -25.12 -44.40 -15.27
N GLY A 203 -24.76 -43.76 -16.39
CA GLY A 203 -24.58 -42.30 -16.45
C GLY A 203 -25.85 -41.52 -16.11
N TYR A 204 -27.02 -42.00 -16.54
CA TYR A 204 -28.32 -41.43 -16.23
C TYR A 204 -28.65 -41.53 -14.73
N PHE A 205 -28.47 -42.72 -14.12
CA PHE A 205 -28.68 -42.89 -12.68
C PHE A 205 -27.68 -42.07 -11.86
N ALA A 206 -26.41 -41.98 -12.28
CA ALA A 206 -25.42 -41.15 -11.62
C ALA A 206 -25.79 -39.64 -11.65
N ALA A 207 -26.36 -39.16 -12.76
CA ALA A 207 -26.88 -37.79 -12.85
C ALA A 207 -28.10 -37.54 -11.95
N PHE A 208 -28.95 -38.56 -11.73
CA PHE A 208 -30.09 -38.48 -10.82
C PHE A 208 -29.67 -38.52 -9.34
N VAL A 209 -28.72 -39.39 -9.00
CA VAL A 209 -28.10 -39.49 -7.66
C VAL A 209 -27.43 -38.18 -7.26
N SER A 210 -26.87 -37.44 -8.22
CA SER A 210 -26.34 -36.09 -8.03
C SER A 210 -27.38 -35.12 -7.42
N SER A 211 -28.68 -35.21 -7.75
CA SER A 211 -29.72 -34.36 -7.12
C SER A 211 -29.89 -34.69 -5.65
N ILE A 212 -29.94 -35.97 -5.31
CA ILE A 212 -30.16 -36.44 -3.94
C ILE A 212 -28.95 -36.08 -3.07
N LEU A 213 -27.73 -36.14 -3.63
CA LEU A 213 -26.52 -35.74 -2.92
C LEU A 213 -26.51 -34.25 -2.53
N THR A 214 -27.15 -33.36 -3.30
CA THR A 214 -27.20 -31.94 -2.92
C THR A 214 -27.90 -31.72 -1.58
N LEU A 215 -28.92 -32.52 -1.26
CA LEU A 215 -29.63 -32.44 0.02
C LEU A 215 -28.70 -32.85 1.18
N PHE A 216 -27.96 -33.94 1.03
CA PHE A 216 -27.02 -34.38 2.08
C PHE A 216 -25.80 -33.48 2.24
N VAL A 217 -25.29 -32.90 1.14
CA VAL A 217 -24.11 -32.02 1.15
C VAL A 217 -24.44 -30.61 1.64
N PHE A 218 -25.64 -30.08 1.34
CA PHE A 218 -26.01 -28.70 1.69
C PHE A 218 -26.90 -28.57 2.93
N VAL A 219 -27.86 -29.48 3.13
CA VAL A 219 -28.84 -29.36 4.21
C VAL A 219 -28.29 -29.90 5.52
N LEU A 220 -27.60 -31.05 5.49
CA LEU A 220 -27.14 -31.73 6.70
C LEU A 220 -26.03 -30.99 7.49
N PRO A 221 -24.97 -30.44 6.85
CA PRO A 221 -23.90 -29.76 7.58
C PRO A 221 -24.23 -28.28 7.90
N SER A 222 -25.28 -27.71 7.31
CA SER A 222 -25.61 -26.31 7.52
C SER A 222 -26.27 -26.06 8.88
N LYS A 223 -25.64 -25.20 9.69
CA LYS A 223 -26.09 -24.85 11.04
C LYS A 223 -27.48 -24.21 11.07
N ILE A 224 -27.81 -23.43 10.04
CA ILE A 224 -29.10 -22.72 9.93
C ILE A 224 -30.22 -23.72 9.66
N TYR A 225 -30.06 -24.59 8.67
CA TYR A 225 -31.05 -25.61 8.34
C TYR A 225 -31.23 -26.62 9.47
N ARG A 226 -30.15 -27.04 10.12
CA ARG A 226 -30.22 -27.92 11.28
C ARG A 226 -30.95 -27.29 12.46
N SER A 227 -30.81 -25.98 12.66
CA SER A 227 -31.53 -25.24 13.71
C SER A 227 -33.03 -25.16 13.45
N GLU A 228 -33.45 -24.90 12.21
CA GLU A 228 -34.88 -24.84 11.88
C GLU A 228 -35.51 -26.24 11.90
N LEU A 229 -34.83 -27.24 11.36
CA LEU A 229 -35.30 -28.63 11.37
C LEU A 229 -35.58 -29.11 12.81
N ASN A 230 -34.64 -28.86 13.73
CA ASN A 230 -34.80 -29.25 15.14
C ASN A 230 -36.01 -28.56 15.79
N LYS A 231 -36.27 -27.29 15.48
CA LYS A 231 -37.46 -26.57 16.01
C LYS A 231 -38.74 -27.23 15.53
N THR A 232 -38.84 -27.53 14.23
CA THR A 232 -40.00 -28.23 13.69
C THR A 232 -40.17 -29.61 14.33
N VAL A 233 -39.11 -30.42 14.42
CA VAL A 233 -39.22 -31.78 15.00
C VAL A 233 -39.69 -31.74 16.46
N GLN A 234 -39.20 -30.79 17.26
CA GLN A 234 -39.66 -30.59 18.64
C GLN A 234 -41.12 -30.11 18.74
N GLN A 235 -41.67 -29.54 17.67
CA GLN A 235 -43.06 -29.12 17.61
C GLN A 235 -44.01 -30.29 17.28
N TRP A 236 -43.48 -31.41 16.78
CA TRP A 236 -44.23 -32.62 16.40
C TRP A 236 -43.99 -33.83 17.33
N THR A 237 -43.12 -33.70 18.34
CA THR A 237 -42.93 -34.65 19.46
C THR A 237 -43.50 -34.07 20.73
#